data_AF-A0A2N1TWD5-F1
#
_entry.id   AF-A0A2N1TWD5-F1
#
_cell.length_a   1.000
_cell.length_b   1.000
_cell.length_c   1.000
_cell.angle_alpha   90.00
_cell.angle_beta   90.00
_cell.angle_gamma   90.00
#
_symmetry.space_group_name_H-M   'P 1'
#
loop_
_entity.id
_entity.type
_entity.pdbx_description
1 polymer ?
#
loop_
_entity_poly.entity_id
_entity_poly.type
_entity_poly.pdbx_seq_one_letter_code
_entity_poly.pdbx_strand_id
1 'polypeptide(L)'
;MNENSSGILRGSLPPWTLGTLAGAVFCAATLLGFSGRLSWVLDLFSHFRVQYLVVLTVFGIALLMAGRRKTAFIFLGFAFINLTQVIPLYFAGQNTPPAGSPPLRAVLVNVNTRLGDPAKISEFIRNTNPDIIVLEETNSKWLSDLAWLHTSYPHSLAEPRDDNFGIALFSRLPFAESTVINLPGIGVPSILAVVKTEQGDLHILATHPLPPVSSEYAGLRNDQLEQLPKYVDSAQPTLLIGDLNLTPWSYNFRKLLRETGLRDSSQGYGVQPSWPNNNPFLRIPLDHILHSPDIVVLRRAIGPDVKSDHFPVIVDFAILEKPAVLNSWRKIEFAVSLLDEDGLRGPSDGKVAVSYEFCIPDNDVCRAEIKAIDKTVQFMPGSRGRIGAGKGECLCIGSTHQDDFHNVLRALAEKSYIARIIECHFE
;
A
#
# COMPACT_ATOMS: atom_id res chain seq x y z
N MET A 1 77.48 -33.51 5.36
CA MET A 1 76.26 -34.03 4.71
C MET A 1 75.07 -33.38 5.39
N ASN A 2 74.39 -32.50 4.65
CA ASN A 2 73.17 -31.82 5.06
C ASN A 2 72.00 -32.80 4.98
N GLU A 3 71.27 -32.99 6.07
CA GLU A 3 69.87 -33.43 6.00
C GLU A 3 69.02 -32.41 6.77
N ASN A 4 68.60 -31.39 6.03
CA ASN A 4 67.52 -30.50 6.40
C ASN A 4 66.22 -31.27 6.15
N SER A 5 65.68 -31.89 7.20
CA SER A 5 64.35 -32.51 7.18
C SER A 5 63.28 -31.41 7.06
N SER A 6 62.75 -31.27 5.84
CA SER A 6 61.62 -30.42 5.48
C SER A 6 60.31 -30.97 6.05
N GLY A 7 60.07 -30.70 7.33
CA GLY A 7 58.75 -30.84 7.95
C GLY A 7 57.79 -29.76 7.43
N ILE A 8 57.24 -29.95 6.23
CA ILE A 8 56.13 -29.13 5.73
C ILE A 8 54.89 -29.50 6.55
N LEU A 9 54.61 -28.71 7.58
CA LEU A 9 53.39 -28.71 8.37
C LEU A 9 52.17 -28.50 7.46
N ARG A 10 51.53 -29.59 7.01
CA ARG A 10 50.12 -29.56 6.56
C ARG A 10 49.21 -29.57 7.79
N GLY A 11 49.23 -28.50 8.56
CA GLY A 11 48.27 -28.29 9.66
C GLY A 11 46.92 -27.91 9.07
N SER A 12 46.00 -28.86 8.93
CA SER A 12 44.59 -28.55 8.62
C SER A 12 44.03 -27.69 9.75
N LEU A 13 43.51 -26.50 9.43
CA LEU A 13 42.83 -25.65 10.40
C LEU A 13 41.69 -26.45 11.07
N PRO A 14 41.48 -26.30 12.39
CA PRO A 14 40.33 -26.91 13.05
C PRO A 14 39.04 -26.55 12.30
N PRO A 15 38.10 -27.49 12.12
CA PRO A 15 36.86 -27.24 11.38
C PRO A 15 36.07 -26.04 11.94
N TRP A 16 36.19 -25.77 13.24
CA TRP A 16 35.58 -24.63 13.93
C TRP A 16 36.16 -23.29 13.51
N THR A 17 37.41 -23.23 13.05
CA THR A 17 38.08 -21.99 12.63
C THR A 17 37.43 -21.45 11.37
N LEU A 18 37.15 -22.31 10.38
CA LEU A 18 36.47 -21.90 9.16
C LEU A 18 35.04 -21.43 9.43
N GLY A 19 34.29 -22.16 10.26
CA GLY A 19 32.93 -21.76 10.67
C GLY A 19 32.89 -20.46 11.47
N THR A 20 33.90 -20.22 12.32
CA THR A 20 34.04 -18.96 13.07
C THR A 20 34.35 -17.79 12.13
N LEU A 21 35.26 -17.97 11.16
CA LEU A 21 35.55 -16.93 10.17
C LEU A 21 34.33 -16.60 9.31
N ALA A 22 33.62 -17.63 8.82
CA ALA A 22 32.39 -17.44 8.06
C ALA A 22 31.31 -16.72 8.88
N GLY A 23 31.05 -17.14 10.11
CA GLY A 23 30.08 -16.46 10.98
C GLY A 23 30.47 -15.02 11.32
N ALA A 24 31.77 -14.71 11.45
CA ALA A 24 32.25 -13.34 11.64
C ALA A 24 31.93 -12.44 10.44
N VAL A 25 32.00 -12.97 9.20
CA VAL A 25 31.57 -12.24 7.99
C VAL A 25 30.08 -11.89 8.07
N PHE A 26 29.21 -12.81 8.50
CA PHE A 26 27.78 -12.54 8.66
C PHE A 26 27.47 -11.56 9.80
N CYS A 27 28.26 -11.57 10.88
CA CYS A 27 28.16 -10.55 11.93
C CYS A 27 28.53 -9.17 11.38
N ALA A 28 29.63 -9.06 10.63
CA ALA A 28 30.04 -7.81 9.98
C ALA A 28 28.98 -7.33 8.98
N ALA A 29 28.48 -8.22 8.12
CA ALA A 29 27.40 -7.94 7.18
C ALA A 29 26.13 -7.40 7.87
N THR A 30 25.79 -7.96 9.04
CA THR A 30 24.66 -7.47 9.85
C THR A 30 24.84 -6.00 10.24
N LEU A 31 26.04 -5.60 10.67
CA LEU A 31 26.34 -4.21 11.02
C LEU A 31 26.35 -3.30 9.79
N LEU A 32 27.03 -3.73 8.73
CA LEU A 32 27.14 -2.95 7.49
C LEU A 32 25.77 -2.64 6.88
N GLY A 33 24.82 -3.57 6.97
CA GLY A 33 23.45 -3.38 6.49
C GLY A 33 22.64 -2.32 7.24
N PHE A 34 23.11 -1.77 8.37
CA PHE A 34 22.49 -0.61 9.01
C PHE A 34 23.03 0.73 8.47
N SER A 35 24.14 0.70 7.73
CA SER A 35 24.84 1.87 7.21
C SER A 35 24.45 2.21 5.77
N GLY A 36 23.32 1.71 5.27
CA GLY A 36 22.85 1.93 3.89
C GLY A 36 22.65 3.41 3.51
N ARG A 37 22.43 4.30 4.49
CA ARG A 37 22.41 5.75 4.28
C ARG A 37 23.73 6.31 3.73
N LEU A 38 24.85 5.69 4.07
CA LEU A 38 26.19 6.22 3.75
C LEU A 38 26.68 5.79 2.36
N SER A 39 26.21 4.64 1.86
CA SER A 39 26.63 4.10 0.56
C SER A 39 25.67 3.02 0.09
N TRP A 40 25.40 2.99 -1.22
CA TRP A 40 24.58 1.95 -1.85
C TRP A 40 25.17 0.54 -1.64
N VAL A 41 26.50 0.40 -1.60
CA VAL A 41 27.18 -0.88 -1.33
C VAL A 41 26.85 -1.39 0.08
N LEU A 42 26.78 -0.48 1.05
CA LEU A 42 26.41 -0.83 2.43
C LEU A 42 24.94 -1.21 2.53
N ASP A 43 24.07 -0.59 1.73
CA ASP A 43 22.64 -0.91 1.67
C ASP A 43 22.40 -2.32 1.12
N LEU A 44 23.26 -2.85 0.23
CA LEU A 44 23.16 -4.23 -0.26
C LEU A 44 23.17 -5.27 0.86
N PHE A 45 23.95 -5.03 1.92
CA PHE A 45 23.99 -5.93 3.07
C PHE A 45 22.66 -5.96 3.85
N SER A 46 21.79 -4.96 3.67
CA SER A 46 20.47 -4.94 4.31
C SER A 46 19.50 -5.97 3.74
N HIS A 47 19.74 -6.50 2.53
CA HIS A 47 18.78 -7.37 1.84
C HIS A 47 18.68 -8.79 2.39
N PHE A 48 19.73 -9.28 3.06
CA PHE A 48 19.84 -10.69 3.43
C PHE A 48 19.62 -10.97 4.93
N ARG A 49 18.78 -10.17 5.61
CA ARG A 49 18.55 -10.28 7.08
C ARG A 49 18.09 -11.67 7.50
N VAL A 50 17.22 -12.30 6.72
CA VAL A 50 16.69 -13.64 7.02
C VAL A 50 17.78 -14.69 6.90
N GLN A 51 18.62 -14.60 5.87
CA GLN A 51 19.74 -15.49 5.66
C GLN A 51 20.77 -15.35 6.79
N TYR A 52 21.08 -14.11 7.20
CA TYR A 52 21.98 -13.87 8.33
C TYR A 52 21.41 -14.44 9.62
N LEU A 53 20.12 -14.22 9.90
CA LEU A 53 19.42 -14.81 11.04
C LEU A 53 19.58 -16.33 11.07
N VAL A 54 19.28 -17.01 9.97
CA VAL A 54 19.35 -18.48 9.89
C VAL A 54 20.79 -18.97 10.06
N VAL A 55 21.74 -18.45 9.29
CA VAL A 55 23.13 -18.90 9.32
C VAL A 55 23.76 -18.67 10.69
N LEU A 56 23.58 -17.48 11.27
CA LEU A 56 24.13 -17.15 12.59
C LEU A 56 23.49 -17.97 13.71
N THR A 57 22.20 -18.30 13.60
CA THR A 57 21.53 -19.19 14.56
C THR A 57 22.09 -20.60 14.49
N VAL A 58 22.21 -21.17 13.28
CA VAL A 58 22.76 -22.52 13.08
C VAL A 58 24.19 -22.61 13.56
N PHE A 59 25.05 -21.65 13.20
CA PHE A 59 26.44 -21.63 13.65
C PHE A 59 26.55 -21.38 15.16
N GLY A 60 25.72 -20.51 15.72
CA GLY A 60 25.64 -20.28 17.16
C GLY A 60 25.30 -21.56 17.94
N ILE A 61 24.28 -22.30 17.51
CA ILE A 61 23.89 -23.58 18.13
C ILE A 61 24.99 -24.63 17.99
N ALA A 62 25.58 -24.78 16.79
CA ALA A 62 26.67 -25.73 16.57
C ALA A 62 27.88 -25.43 17.48
N LEU A 63 28.23 -24.14 17.66
CA LEU A 63 29.30 -23.72 18.57
C LEU A 63 28.96 -23.95 20.05
N LEU A 64 27.69 -23.79 20.45
CA LEU A 64 27.25 -24.16 21.81
C LEU A 64 27.45 -25.66 22.05
N MET A 65 27.03 -26.51 21.11
CA MET A 65 27.19 -27.97 21.19
C MET A 65 28.67 -28.37 21.23
N ALA A 66 29.54 -27.63 20.54
CA ALA A 66 30.98 -27.83 20.55
C ALA A 66 31.69 -27.22 21.78
N GLY A 67 30.96 -26.70 22.78
CA GLY A 67 31.51 -26.11 24.00
C GLY A 67 32.13 -24.71 23.82
N ARG A 68 32.01 -24.10 22.64
CA ARG A 68 32.57 -22.77 22.28
C ARG A 68 31.64 -21.63 22.67
N ARG A 69 31.23 -21.59 23.95
CA ARG A 69 30.15 -20.73 24.46
C ARG A 69 30.32 -19.24 24.13
N LYS A 70 31.52 -18.67 24.25
CA LYS A 70 31.77 -17.23 24.00
C LYS A 70 31.42 -16.84 22.57
N THR A 71 32.00 -17.52 21.58
CA THR A 71 31.75 -17.25 20.16
C THR A 71 30.30 -17.54 19.78
N ALA A 72 29.73 -18.61 20.36
CA ALA A 72 28.33 -18.93 20.14
C ALA A 72 27.38 -17.81 20.58
N PHE A 73 27.58 -17.25 21.77
CA PHE A 73 26.75 -16.14 22.24
C PHE A 73 26.90 -14.87 21.40
N ILE A 74 28.08 -14.60 20.84
CA ILE A 74 28.25 -13.50 19.88
C ILE A 74 27.35 -13.74 18.65
N PHE A 75 27.42 -14.92 18.04
CA PHE A 75 26.63 -15.22 16.84
C PHE A 75 25.13 -15.20 17.13
N LEU A 76 24.70 -15.76 18.27
CA LEU A 76 23.30 -15.71 18.69
C LEU A 76 22.84 -14.28 19.00
N GLY A 77 23.72 -13.42 19.52
CA GLY A 77 23.45 -11.99 19.68
C GLY A 77 23.19 -11.29 18.34
N PHE A 78 24.01 -11.55 17.32
CA PHE A 78 23.79 -11.02 15.98
C PHE A 78 22.57 -11.64 15.27
N ALA A 79 22.30 -12.93 15.51
CA ALA A 79 21.06 -13.55 15.07
C ALA A 79 19.86 -12.83 15.68
N PHE A 80 19.89 -12.52 16.99
CA PHE A 80 18.84 -11.76 17.65
C PHE A 80 18.66 -10.35 17.07
N ILE A 81 19.75 -9.66 16.71
CA ILE A 81 19.65 -8.36 16.01
C ILE A 81 18.86 -8.52 14.70
N ASN A 82 19.19 -9.52 13.87
CA ASN A 82 18.43 -9.75 12.63
C ASN A 82 16.99 -10.19 12.90
N LEU A 83 16.75 -10.99 13.94
CA LEU A 83 15.41 -11.38 14.38
C LEU A 83 14.55 -10.16 14.67
N THR A 84 15.08 -9.14 15.36
CA THR A 84 14.32 -7.91 15.66
C THR A 84 13.87 -7.15 14.42
N GLN A 85 14.58 -7.30 13.29
CA GLN A 85 14.20 -6.68 12.02
C GLN A 85 13.19 -7.53 11.23
N VAL A 86 13.18 -8.85 11.43
CA VAL A 86 12.32 -9.80 10.71
C VAL A 86 10.99 -10.04 11.45
N ILE A 87 11.02 -10.07 12.78
CA ILE A 87 9.87 -10.41 13.62
C ILE A 87 8.63 -9.51 13.42
N PRO A 88 8.73 -8.19 13.14
CA PRO A 88 7.54 -7.36 12.93
C PRO A 88 6.68 -7.84 11.76
N LEU A 89 7.30 -8.46 10.75
CA LEU A 89 6.58 -9.04 9.61
C LEU A 89 5.62 -10.15 10.01
N TYR A 90 5.79 -10.79 11.17
CA TYR A 90 4.91 -11.88 11.63
C TYR A 90 3.87 -11.44 12.66
N PHE A 91 4.11 -10.36 13.39
CA PHE A 91 3.32 -10.01 14.58
C PHE A 91 2.76 -8.59 14.57
N ALA A 92 2.89 -7.83 13.48
CA ALA A 92 2.19 -6.56 13.37
C ALA A 92 0.67 -6.78 13.44
N GLY A 93 -0.01 -5.97 14.26
CA GLY A 93 -1.45 -6.04 14.44
C GLY A 93 -2.17 -5.82 13.11
N GLN A 94 -3.07 -6.74 12.77
CA GLN A 94 -3.94 -6.59 11.61
C GLN A 94 -5.20 -5.83 12.04
N ASN A 95 -5.57 -4.81 11.27
CA ASN A 95 -6.85 -4.13 11.47
C ASN A 95 -7.98 -5.09 11.08
N THR A 96 -9.12 -4.98 11.75
CA THR A 96 -10.34 -5.68 11.32
C THR A 96 -10.96 -4.95 10.12
N PRO A 97 -11.41 -5.67 9.07
CA PRO A 97 -12.18 -5.07 7.99
C PRO A 97 -13.45 -4.39 8.53
N PRO A 98 -13.98 -3.37 7.85
CA PRO A 98 -15.34 -2.91 8.07
C PRO A 98 -16.32 -4.07 7.83
N ALA A 99 -17.35 -4.18 8.67
CA ALA A 99 -18.34 -5.24 8.53
C ALA A 99 -19.10 -5.07 7.20
N GLY A 100 -19.11 -6.11 6.37
CA GLY A 100 -19.88 -6.13 5.12
C GLY A 100 -19.17 -5.56 3.88
N SER A 101 -17.94 -5.02 3.99
CA SER A 101 -17.20 -4.57 2.81
C SER A 101 -16.63 -5.75 2.01
N PRO A 102 -16.97 -5.91 0.71
CA PRO A 102 -16.39 -6.96 -0.11
C PRO A 102 -14.88 -6.71 -0.29
N PRO A 103 -14.03 -7.74 -0.21
CA PRO A 103 -12.59 -7.57 -0.38
C PRO A 103 -12.26 -7.18 -1.82
N LEU A 104 -11.45 -6.14 -1.98
CA LEU A 104 -10.79 -5.80 -3.24
C LEU A 104 -9.48 -6.55 -3.35
N ARG A 105 -9.06 -6.88 -4.58
CA ARG A 105 -7.81 -7.59 -4.86
C ARG A 105 -6.93 -6.83 -5.83
N ALA A 106 -5.71 -6.53 -5.40
CA ALA A 106 -4.65 -6.01 -6.25
C ALA A 106 -3.54 -7.06 -6.43
N VAL A 107 -2.98 -7.13 -7.64
CA VAL A 107 -1.82 -7.96 -7.93
C VAL A 107 -0.72 -7.16 -8.62
N LEU A 108 0.52 -7.51 -8.30
CA LEU A 108 1.73 -7.03 -8.95
C LEU A 108 2.44 -8.22 -9.62
N VAL A 109 2.82 -8.04 -10.87
CA VAL A 109 3.59 -9.02 -11.65
C VAL A 109 4.69 -8.29 -12.42
N ASN A 110 5.95 -8.44 -12.00
CA ASN A 110 7.08 -8.22 -12.90
C ASN A 110 7.10 -9.38 -13.91
N VAL A 111 6.86 -9.09 -15.19
CA VAL A 111 6.66 -10.12 -16.23
C VAL A 111 7.97 -10.64 -16.81
N ASN A 112 9.09 -9.96 -16.52
CA ASN A 112 10.37 -10.09 -17.21
C ASN A 112 10.26 -9.84 -18.73
N THR A 113 10.82 -8.72 -19.24
CA THR A 113 10.63 -8.31 -20.65
C THR A 113 11.04 -9.40 -21.66
N ARG A 114 12.01 -10.27 -21.33
CA ARG A 114 12.60 -11.22 -22.28
C ARG A 114 12.26 -12.68 -22.01
N LEU A 115 12.13 -13.09 -20.75
CA LEU A 115 12.13 -14.50 -20.35
C LEU A 115 10.79 -15.01 -19.79
N GLY A 116 9.79 -14.15 -19.57
CA GLY A 116 8.51 -14.58 -19.02
C GLY A 116 7.63 -15.39 -19.97
N ASP A 117 6.62 -16.06 -19.40
CA ASP A 117 5.67 -16.91 -20.12
C ASP A 117 4.25 -16.30 -20.08
N PRO A 118 3.75 -15.75 -21.21
CA PRO A 118 2.42 -15.13 -21.25
C PRO A 118 1.27 -16.08 -20.95
N ALA A 119 1.41 -17.38 -21.23
CA ALA A 119 0.38 -18.37 -20.93
C ALA A 119 0.29 -18.60 -19.41
N LYS A 120 1.45 -18.69 -18.72
CA LYS A 120 1.48 -18.84 -17.26
C LYS A 120 1.01 -17.60 -16.52
N ILE A 121 1.38 -16.41 -17.00
CA ILE A 121 0.85 -15.15 -16.45
C ILE A 121 -0.65 -15.04 -16.70
N SER A 122 -1.13 -15.41 -17.89
CA SER A 122 -2.57 -15.42 -18.19
C SER A 122 -3.34 -16.40 -17.30
N GLU A 123 -2.84 -17.61 -17.12
CA GLU A 123 -3.40 -18.62 -16.21
C GLU A 123 -3.48 -18.08 -14.78
N PHE A 124 -2.40 -17.47 -14.28
CA PHE A 124 -2.37 -16.86 -12.96
C PHE A 124 -3.42 -15.75 -12.80
N ILE A 125 -3.50 -14.81 -13.75
CA ILE A 125 -4.45 -13.68 -13.66
C ILE A 125 -5.90 -14.19 -13.70
N ARG A 126 -6.22 -15.16 -14.57
CA ARG A 126 -7.57 -15.73 -14.66
C ARG A 126 -7.97 -16.44 -13.36
N ASN A 127 -7.07 -17.23 -12.78
CA ASN A 127 -7.34 -17.97 -11.55
C ASN A 127 -7.42 -17.04 -10.32
N THR A 128 -6.60 -15.99 -10.30
CA THR A 128 -6.54 -15.03 -9.20
C THR A 128 -7.70 -14.03 -9.25
N ASN A 129 -8.21 -13.76 -10.46
CA ASN A 129 -9.38 -12.92 -10.71
C ASN A 129 -9.33 -11.55 -9.99
N PRO A 130 -8.20 -10.80 -10.07
CA PRO A 130 -8.03 -9.53 -9.35
C PRO A 130 -8.99 -8.44 -9.83
N ASP A 131 -9.10 -7.36 -9.06
CA ASP A 131 -9.77 -6.13 -9.49
C ASP A 131 -8.80 -5.18 -10.17
N ILE A 132 -7.55 -5.16 -9.71
CA ILE A 132 -6.45 -4.30 -10.15
C ILE A 132 -5.20 -5.14 -10.44
N ILE A 133 -4.55 -4.88 -11.56
CA ILE A 133 -3.31 -5.54 -12.00
C ILE A 133 -2.29 -4.47 -12.33
N VAL A 134 -1.11 -4.56 -11.71
CA VAL A 134 0.10 -3.85 -12.16
C VAL A 134 1.04 -4.87 -12.79
N LEU A 135 1.42 -4.61 -14.04
CA LEU A 135 2.45 -5.34 -14.76
C LEU A 135 3.67 -4.45 -14.93
N GLU A 136 4.84 -4.98 -14.61
CA GLU A 136 6.14 -4.32 -14.80
C GLU A 136 6.99 -5.11 -15.79
N GLU A 137 7.98 -4.45 -16.40
CA GLU A 137 8.81 -5.00 -17.47
C GLU A 137 8.03 -5.32 -18.76
N THR A 138 6.91 -4.64 -19.00
CA THR A 138 6.07 -4.87 -20.19
C THR A 138 6.59 -4.12 -21.41
N ASN A 139 6.71 -4.79 -22.55
CA ASN A 139 6.90 -4.16 -23.86
C ASN A 139 5.68 -4.36 -24.77
N SER A 140 5.75 -3.88 -26.01
CA SER A 140 4.65 -4.02 -26.98
C SER A 140 4.28 -5.47 -27.26
N LYS A 141 5.25 -6.41 -27.20
CA LYS A 141 4.98 -7.84 -27.33
C LYS A 141 4.12 -8.35 -26.17
N TRP A 142 4.47 -7.99 -24.93
CA TRP A 142 3.70 -8.35 -23.74
C TRP A 142 2.25 -7.84 -23.80
N LEU A 143 2.05 -6.59 -24.21
CA LEU A 143 0.70 -6.03 -24.36
C LEU A 143 -0.10 -6.75 -25.46
N SER A 144 0.56 -7.17 -26.53
CA SER A 144 -0.06 -7.99 -27.59
C SER A 144 -0.42 -9.39 -27.09
N ASP A 145 0.49 -10.08 -26.41
CA ASP A 145 0.25 -11.44 -25.90
C ASP A 145 -0.85 -11.47 -24.83
N LEU A 146 -0.99 -10.38 -24.06
CA LEU A 146 -1.99 -10.19 -23.01
C LEU A 146 -3.17 -9.32 -23.45
N ALA A 147 -3.39 -9.12 -24.76
CA ALA A 147 -4.43 -8.22 -25.27
C ALA A 147 -5.85 -8.57 -24.77
N TRP A 148 -6.09 -9.82 -24.37
CA TRP A 148 -7.34 -10.26 -23.75
C TRP A 148 -7.67 -9.50 -22.45
N LEU A 149 -6.67 -8.94 -21.76
CA LEU A 149 -6.87 -8.13 -20.56
C LEU A 149 -7.75 -6.92 -20.84
N HIS A 150 -7.65 -6.28 -22.01
CA HIS A 150 -8.51 -5.14 -22.35
C HIS A 150 -10.01 -5.48 -22.41
N THR A 151 -10.36 -6.76 -22.57
CA THR A 151 -11.77 -7.19 -22.51
C THR A 151 -12.23 -7.43 -21.06
N SER A 152 -11.39 -8.04 -20.23
CA SER A 152 -11.74 -8.40 -18.84
C SER A 152 -11.44 -7.30 -17.82
N TYR A 153 -10.59 -6.35 -18.19
CA TYR A 153 -10.10 -5.20 -17.42
C TYR A 153 -10.09 -3.97 -18.34
N PRO A 154 -11.28 -3.45 -18.70
CA PRO A 154 -11.41 -2.45 -19.76
C PRO A 154 -10.81 -1.09 -19.40
N HIS A 155 -10.52 -0.85 -18.12
CA HIS A 155 -9.89 0.37 -17.65
C HIS A 155 -8.39 0.12 -17.52
N SER A 156 -7.62 0.61 -18.49
CA SER A 156 -6.19 0.32 -18.56
C SER A 156 -5.37 1.51 -19.04
N LEU A 157 -4.14 1.62 -18.53
CA LEU A 157 -3.13 2.56 -18.97
C LEU A 157 -1.78 1.85 -19.03
N ALA A 158 -1.01 2.02 -20.09
CA ALA A 158 0.27 1.34 -20.26
C ALA A 158 1.29 2.23 -20.96
N GLU A 159 2.56 2.08 -20.59
CA GLU A 159 3.74 2.68 -21.20
C GLU A 159 4.73 1.55 -21.49
N PRO A 160 4.62 0.85 -22.64
CA PRO A 160 5.49 -0.28 -22.97
C PRO A 160 6.91 0.18 -23.31
N ARG A 161 7.93 -0.56 -22.86
CA ARG A 161 9.34 -0.28 -23.16
C ARG A 161 10.17 -1.55 -23.31
N ASP A 162 11.21 -1.49 -24.13
CA ASP A 162 12.11 -2.64 -24.39
C ASP A 162 13.30 -2.74 -23.41
N ASP A 163 13.43 -1.80 -22.48
CA ASP A 163 14.54 -1.65 -21.54
C ASP A 163 14.21 -2.09 -20.10
N ASN A 164 13.24 -2.99 -19.93
CA ASN A 164 12.73 -3.48 -18.64
C ASN A 164 11.99 -2.43 -17.78
N PHE A 165 11.78 -1.20 -18.26
CA PHE A 165 11.06 -0.18 -17.46
C PHE A 165 9.64 0.10 -17.95
N GLY A 166 9.11 -0.73 -18.84
CA GLY A 166 7.72 -0.59 -19.26
C GLY A 166 6.76 -1.03 -18.15
N ILE A 167 5.62 -0.35 -18.05
CA ILE A 167 4.66 -0.53 -16.97
C ILE A 167 3.24 -0.46 -17.50
N ALA A 168 2.34 -1.26 -16.93
CA ALA A 168 0.92 -1.24 -17.26
C ALA A 168 0.05 -1.43 -16.03
N LEU A 169 -1.06 -0.68 -15.99
CA LEU A 169 -2.11 -0.79 -15.00
C LEU A 169 -3.40 -1.24 -15.71
N PHE A 170 -4.02 -2.29 -15.22
CA PHE A 170 -5.32 -2.78 -15.68
C PHE A 170 -6.29 -2.87 -14.51
N SER A 171 -7.56 -2.54 -14.74
CA SER A 171 -8.59 -2.54 -13.72
C SER A 171 -9.95 -2.96 -14.29
N ARG A 172 -10.70 -3.69 -13.47
CA ARG A 172 -12.14 -3.95 -13.71
C ARG A 172 -13.01 -2.74 -13.38
N LEU A 173 -12.53 -1.94 -12.43
CA LEU A 173 -13.20 -0.78 -11.89
C LEU A 173 -12.81 0.47 -12.68
N PRO A 174 -13.73 1.43 -12.87
CA PRO A 174 -13.47 2.61 -13.70
C PRO A 174 -12.42 3.55 -13.11
N PHE A 175 -11.60 4.12 -14.00
CA PHE A 175 -10.71 5.23 -13.64
C PHE A 175 -11.48 6.54 -13.69
N ALA A 176 -11.44 7.29 -12.58
CA ALA A 176 -11.83 8.70 -12.57
C ALA A 176 -10.77 9.53 -13.30
N GLU A 177 -9.51 9.22 -13.03
CA GLU A 177 -8.32 9.86 -13.60
C GLU A 177 -7.24 8.80 -13.78
N SER A 178 -6.42 8.92 -14.83
CA SER A 178 -5.22 8.10 -15.00
C SER A 178 -4.20 8.81 -15.86
N THR A 179 -2.93 8.78 -15.47
CA THR A 179 -1.85 9.42 -16.22
C THR A 179 -0.51 8.71 -16.02
N VAL A 180 0.33 8.73 -17.06
CA VAL A 180 1.73 8.33 -16.97
C VAL A 180 2.54 9.54 -16.53
N ILE A 181 3.30 9.40 -15.45
CA ILE A 181 4.23 10.42 -14.97
C ILE A 181 5.67 9.98 -15.24
N ASN A 182 6.47 10.92 -15.71
CA ASN A 182 7.92 10.76 -15.85
C ASN A 182 8.59 11.61 -14.78
N LEU A 183 9.26 10.96 -13.83
CA LEU A 183 9.94 11.66 -12.75
C LEU A 183 11.19 12.37 -13.30
N PRO A 184 11.31 13.70 -13.11
CA PRO A 184 12.44 14.49 -13.62
C PRO A 184 13.80 13.84 -13.35
N GLY A 185 14.60 13.72 -14.41
CA GLY A 185 15.98 13.23 -14.34
C GLY A 185 16.16 11.71 -14.30
N ILE A 186 15.08 10.92 -14.21
CA ILE A 186 15.18 9.45 -14.06
C ILE A 186 14.94 8.71 -15.38
N GLY A 187 13.98 9.19 -16.19
CA GLY A 187 13.71 8.62 -17.52
C GLY A 187 12.92 7.31 -17.54
N VAL A 188 12.36 6.88 -16.40
CA VAL A 188 11.46 5.72 -16.28
C VAL A 188 10.05 6.16 -15.86
N PRO A 189 9.00 5.52 -16.39
CA PRO A 189 7.62 5.90 -16.13
C PRO A 189 7.10 5.39 -14.77
N SER A 190 6.06 6.05 -14.28
CA SER A 190 5.17 5.55 -13.24
C SER A 190 3.74 5.89 -13.62
N ILE A 191 2.76 5.17 -13.09
CA ILE A 191 1.35 5.40 -13.39
C ILE A 191 0.65 5.92 -12.14
N LEU A 192 -0.08 7.02 -12.29
CA LEU A 192 -1.07 7.48 -11.33
C LEU A 192 -2.47 7.15 -11.84
N ALA A 193 -3.32 6.68 -10.96
CA ALA A 193 -4.74 6.51 -11.25
C ALA A 193 -5.60 6.72 -10.01
N VAL A 194 -6.84 7.15 -10.22
CA VAL A 194 -7.90 7.16 -9.22
C VAL A 194 -8.96 6.16 -9.67
N VAL A 195 -9.06 5.04 -8.97
CA VAL A 195 -10.01 3.96 -9.26
C VAL A 195 -11.27 4.17 -8.43
N LYS A 196 -12.43 4.22 -9.07
CA LYS A 196 -13.72 4.30 -8.39
C LYS A 196 -14.11 2.93 -7.85
N THR A 197 -14.22 2.79 -6.53
CA THR A 197 -14.69 1.57 -5.87
C THR A 197 -16.01 1.84 -5.15
N GLU A 198 -16.75 0.78 -4.80
CA GLU A 198 -17.95 0.91 -3.96
C GLU A 198 -17.64 1.42 -2.54
N GLN A 199 -16.38 1.31 -2.10
CA GLN A 199 -15.89 1.75 -0.79
C GLN A 199 -15.25 3.15 -0.83
N GLY A 200 -15.36 3.85 -1.97
CA GLY A 200 -14.76 5.16 -2.21
C GLY A 200 -13.62 5.15 -3.23
N ASP A 201 -13.05 6.31 -3.46
CA ASP A 201 -11.95 6.49 -4.41
C ASP A 201 -10.66 5.86 -3.87
N LEU A 202 -10.01 5.06 -4.73
CA LEU A 202 -8.72 4.44 -4.45
C LEU A 202 -7.65 5.04 -5.35
N HIS A 203 -6.67 5.70 -4.75
CA HIS A 203 -5.51 6.22 -5.45
C HIS A 203 -4.47 5.12 -5.65
N ILE A 204 -3.90 5.05 -6.85
CA ILE A 204 -2.85 4.09 -7.22
C ILE A 204 -1.64 4.86 -7.72
N LEU A 205 -0.47 4.52 -7.16
CA LEU A 205 0.85 4.86 -7.71
C LEU A 205 1.58 3.58 -8.06
N ALA A 206 1.62 3.22 -9.34
CA ALA A 206 2.41 2.09 -9.83
C ALA A 206 3.80 2.57 -10.28
N THR A 207 4.88 1.95 -9.80
CA THR A 207 6.25 2.43 -10.04
C THR A 207 7.29 1.32 -9.99
N HIS A 208 8.25 1.33 -10.91
CA HIS A 208 9.38 0.39 -10.95
C HIS A 208 10.71 1.17 -10.93
N PRO A 209 11.25 1.51 -9.75
CA PRO A 209 12.56 2.17 -9.64
C PRO A 209 13.74 1.31 -10.08
N LEU A 210 14.82 1.96 -10.52
CA LEU A 210 16.02 1.29 -11.04
C LEU A 210 16.65 0.31 -10.03
N PRO A 211 17.22 -0.82 -10.48
CA PRO A 211 17.91 -1.77 -9.62
C PRO A 211 19.31 -1.29 -9.19
N PRO A 212 19.83 -1.69 -8.01
CA PRO A 212 21.13 -1.25 -7.50
C PRO A 212 22.31 -1.99 -8.14
N VAL A 213 22.42 -1.99 -9.47
CA VAL A 213 23.50 -2.67 -10.23
C VAL A 213 24.76 -1.82 -10.42
N SER A 214 24.65 -0.51 -10.19
CA SER A 214 25.75 0.45 -10.23
C SER A 214 25.50 1.60 -9.27
N SER A 215 26.53 2.41 -8.98
CA SER A 215 26.38 3.61 -8.15
C SER A 215 25.42 4.63 -8.77
N GLU A 216 25.45 4.76 -10.10
CA GLU A 216 24.56 5.65 -10.85
C GLU A 216 23.11 5.18 -10.74
N TYR A 217 22.83 3.91 -11.02
CA TYR A 217 21.48 3.37 -10.93
C TYR A 217 20.92 3.44 -9.49
N ALA A 218 21.75 3.12 -8.49
CA ALA A 218 21.33 3.26 -7.10
C ALA A 218 21.06 4.72 -6.72
N GLY A 219 21.82 5.68 -7.25
CA GLY A 219 21.57 7.10 -7.11
C GLY A 219 20.23 7.52 -7.71
N LEU A 220 20.02 7.21 -8.99
CA LEU A 220 18.77 7.51 -9.70
C LEU A 220 17.55 6.83 -9.05
N ARG A 221 17.69 5.59 -8.59
CA ARG A 221 16.64 4.91 -7.80
C ARG A 221 16.28 5.72 -6.56
N ASN A 222 17.27 6.15 -5.79
CA ASN A 222 17.02 6.91 -4.57
C ASN A 222 16.40 8.28 -4.89
N ASP A 223 16.86 8.97 -5.94
CA ASP A 223 16.27 10.22 -6.42
C ASP A 223 14.82 10.04 -6.88
N GLN A 224 14.49 8.89 -7.48
CA GLN A 224 13.11 8.51 -7.83
C GLN A 224 12.27 8.34 -6.57
N LEU A 225 12.74 7.56 -5.60
CA LEU A 225 12.05 7.29 -4.33
C LEU A 225 11.79 8.58 -3.53
N GLU A 226 12.71 9.55 -3.57
CA GLU A 226 12.56 10.86 -2.93
C GLU A 226 11.48 11.75 -3.58
N GLN A 227 11.10 11.46 -4.81
CA GLN A 227 10.05 12.19 -5.52
C GLN A 227 8.66 11.59 -5.31
N LEU A 228 8.56 10.29 -5.03
CA LEU A 228 7.28 9.59 -4.83
C LEU A 228 6.36 10.22 -3.77
N PRO A 229 6.86 10.74 -2.61
CA PRO A 229 6.00 11.39 -1.62
C PRO A 229 5.17 12.57 -2.16
N LYS A 230 5.60 13.22 -3.24
CA LYS A 230 4.85 14.32 -3.88
C LYS A 230 3.56 13.85 -4.56
N TYR A 231 3.45 12.55 -4.83
CA TYR A 231 2.33 11.92 -5.53
C TYR A 231 1.51 11.00 -4.63
N VAL A 232 1.83 10.97 -3.33
CA VAL A 232 1.10 10.20 -2.33
C VAL A 232 0.38 11.17 -1.41
N ASP A 233 -0.95 11.13 -1.41
CA ASP A 233 -1.76 11.75 -0.37
C ASP A 233 -2.20 10.67 0.63
N SER A 234 -1.52 10.63 1.78
CA SER A 234 -1.85 9.66 2.84
C SER A 234 -3.19 9.91 3.53
N ALA A 235 -3.84 11.05 3.28
CA ALA A 235 -5.20 11.33 3.73
C ALA A 235 -6.27 10.69 2.80
N GLN A 236 -5.87 10.08 1.69
CA GLN A 236 -6.74 9.30 0.83
C GLN A 236 -6.35 7.81 0.85
N PRO A 237 -7.31 6.89 0.64
CA PRO A 237 -7.02 5.49 0.37
C PRO A 237 -6.06 5.39 -0.81
N THR A 238 -4.81 4.98 -0.56
CA THR A 238 -3.75 4.97 -1.56
C THR A 238 -3.00 3.64 -1.51
N LEU A 239 -2.79 3.03 -2.68
CA LEU A 239 -1.84 1.94 -2.89
C LEU A 239 -0.63 2.43 -3.70
N LEU A 240 0.57 2.13 -3.22
CA LEU A 240 1.80 2.23 -4.01
C LEU A 240 2.26 0.81 -4.35
N ILE A 241 2.35 0.49 -5.64
CA ILE A 241 2.53 -0.87 -6.12
C ILE A 241 3.76 -0.93 -7.03
N GLY A 242 4.71 -1.81 -6.73
CA GLY A 242 5.78 -2.14 -7.67
C GLY A 242 6.98 -2.88 -7.08
N ASP A 243 7.86 -3.32 -7.96
CA ASP A 243 9.22 -3.73 -7.62
C ASP A 243 10.04 -2.49 -7.25
N LEU A 244 10.27 -2.31 -5.95
CA LEU A 244 11.03 -1.15 -5.46
C LEU A 244 12.53 -1.37 -5.48
N ASN A 245 12.99 -2.56 -5.92
CA ASN A 245 14.39 -2.96 -5.90
C ASN A 245 15.04 -2.79 -4.50
N LEU A 246 14.21 -2.99 -3.47
CA LEU A 246 14.53 -2.77 -2.07
C LEU A 246 13.78 -3.77 -1.19
N THR A 247 14.47 -4.29 -0.18
CA THR A 247 13.83 -5.06 0.90
C THR A 247 13.29 -4.16 2.01
N PRO A 248 12.34 -4.62 2.84
CA PRO A 248 11.79 -3.84 3.96
C PRO A 248 12.84 -3.32 4.96
N TRP A 249 14.02 -3.94 4.98
CA TRP A 249 15.11 -3.61 5.89
C TRP A 249 16.06 -2.52 5.38
N SER A 250 15.95 -2.13 4.10
CA SER A 250 16.79 -1.07 3.52
C SER A 250 16.53 0.28 4.21
N TYR A 251 17.54 1.13 4.22
CA TYR A 251 17.37 2.51 4.67
C TYR A 251 16.35 3.27 3.81
N ASN A 252 16.45 3.16 2.49
CA ASN A 252 15.64 3.92 1.54
C ASN A 252 14.17 3.46 1.54
N PHE A 253 13.90 2.17 1.74
CA PHE A 253 12.54 1.66 1.90
C PHE A 253 11.89 2.25 3.16
N ARG A 254 12.58 2.20 4.30
CA ARG A 254 12.09 2.78 5.55
C ARG A 254 11.96 4.30 5.48
N LYS A 255 12.80 4.98 4.68
CA LYS A 255 12.69 6.41 4.39
C LYS A 255 11.40 6.71 3.62
N LEU A 256 11.13 5.97 2.54
CA LEU A 256 9.91 6.09 1.75
C LEU A 256 8.66 5.95 2.65
N LEU A 257 8.59 4.93 3.51
CA LEU A 257 7.45 4.76 4.42
C LEU A 257 7.27 5.94 5.38
N ARG A 258 8.37 6.50 5.93
CA ARG A 258 8.31 7.67 6.82
C ARG A 258 7.84 8.92 6.10
N GLU A 259 8.27 9.14 4.86
CA GLU A 259 7.98 10.35 4.09
C GLU A 259 6.59 10.33 3.46
N THR A 260 6.10 9.14 3.09
CA THR A 260 4.77 8.96 2.51
C THR A 260 3.68 8.72 3.56
N GLY A 261 4.05 8.21 4.75
CA GLY A 261 3.09 7.73 5.75
C GLY A 261 2.43 6.39 5.39
N LEU A 262 2.84 5.76 4.29
CA LEU A 262 2.35 4.44 3.89
C LEU A 262 2.88 3.33 4.79
N ARG A 263 2.20 2.20 4.76
CA ARG A 263 2.52 0.97 5.48
C ARG A 263 2.79 -0.16 4.49
N ASP A 264 3.68 -1.05 4.87
CA ASP A 264 4.01 -2.24 4.09
C ASP A 264 2.96 -3.33 4.33
N SER A 265 2.31 -3.81 3.26
CA SER A 265 1.28 -4.87 3.36
C SER A 265 1.81 -6.19 3.92
N SER A 266 3.12 -6.43 3.93
CA SER A 266 3.71 -7.65 4.48
C SER A 266 3.71 -7.71 6.01
N GLN A 267 3.47 -6.58 6.68
CA GLN A 267 3.38 -6.52 8.13
C GLN A 267 2.23 -7.41 8.63
N GLY A 268 2.57 -8.45 9.41
CA GLY A 268 1.62 -9.41 9.96
C GLY A 268 1.36 -10.63 9.06
N TYR A 269 2.04 -10.77 7.92
CA TYR A 269 1.87 -11.88 6.96
C TYR A 269 3.15 -12.71 6.71
N GLY A 270 4.19 -12.43 7.49
CA GLY A 270 5.47 -13.11 7.45
C GLY A 270 6.39 -12.64 6.32
N VAL A 271 7.58 -13.24 6.25
CA VAL A 271 8.51 -12.98 5.15
C VAL A 271 7.98 -13.65 3.88
N GLN A 272 7.76 -12.85 2.85
CA GLN A 272 7.19 -13.28 1.59
C GLN A 272 8.09 -12.81 0.44
N PRO A 273 9.17 -13.55 0.13
CA PRO A 273 10.15 -13.11 -0.84
C PRO A 273 9.67 -13.39 -2.26
N SER A 274 9.88 -12.43 -3.15
CA SER A 274 9.43 -12.45 -4.53
C SER A 274 10.55 -12.73 -5.53
N TRP A 275 11.82 -12.54 -5.16
CA TRP A 275 12.96 -12.70 -6.07
C TRP A 275 14.19 -13.33 -5.38
N PRO A 276 15.02 -14.17 -6.05
CA PRO A 276 14.79 -14.71 -7.38
C PRO A 276 13.95 -15.99 -7.32
N ASN A 277 13.20 -16.26 -8.39
CA ASN A 277 12.39 -17.47 -8.48
C ASN A 277 13.23 -18.76 -8.46
N ASN A 278 14.46 -18.72 -8.96
CA ASN A 278 15.31 -19.87 -9.26
C ASN A 278 16.22 -20.34 -8.12
N ASN A 279 16.36 -19.57 -7.03
CA ASN A 279 17.21 -19.93 -5.90
C ASN A 279 16.54 -19.64 -4.55
N PRO A 280 15.95 -20.67 -3.90
CA PRO A 280 15.22 -20.48 -2.64
C PRO A 280 16.08 -19.97 -1.47
N PHE A 281 17.40 -20.14 -1.51
CA PHE A 281 18.30 -19.70 -0.43
C PHE A 281 18.66 -18.21 -0.50
N LEU A 282 18.56 -17.60 -1.68
CA LEU A 282 18.89 -16.19 -1.93
C LEU A 282 17.65 -15.30 -2.02
N ARG A 283 16.46 -15.86 -1.77
CA ARG A 283 15.20 -15.16 -1.90
C ARG A 283 15.05 -13.97 -0.95
N ILE A 284 14.62 -12.84 -1.49
CA ILE A 284 14.40 -11.57 -0.83
C ILE A 284 13.09 -10.91 -1.36
N PRO A 285 12.39 -10.13 -0.53
CA PRO A 285 11.17 -9.41 -0.95
C PRO A 285 11.50 -8.08 -1.62
N LEU A 286 11.36 -8.00 -2.94
CA LEU A 286 11.60 -6.77 -3.72
C LEU A 286 10.30 -6.11 -4.21
N ASP A 287 9.25 -6.91 -4.36
CA ASP A 287 7.93 -6.51 -4.86
C ASP A 287 7.00 -6.14 -3.70
N HIS A 288 6.47 -4.91 -3.74
CA HIS A 288 5.70 -4.33 -2.65
C HIS A 288 4.36 -3.77 -3.09
N ILE A 289 3.37 -3.95 -2.23
CA ILE A 289 2.12 -3.20 -2.24
C ILE A 289 2.09 -2.46 -0.90
N LEU A 290 2.36 -1.16 -0.93
CA LEU A 290 2.28 -0.28 0.23
C LEU A 290 0.89 0.37 0.25
N HIS A 291 0.39 0.69 1.43
CA HIS A 291 -0.97 1.19 1.59
C HIS A 291 -1.08 2.30 2.62
N SER A 292 -2.04 3.22 2.44
CA SER A 292 -2.32 4.25 3.44
C SER A 292 -2.99 3.66 4.69
N PRO A 293 -3.02 4.38 5.84
CA PRO A 293 -3.64 3.90 7.06
C PRO A 293 -5.13 3.56 6.96
N ASP A 294 -5.82 4.15 5.99
CA ASP A 294 -7.25 3.92 5.70
C ASP A 294 -7.50 2.59 4.95
N ILE A 295 -6.45 1.83 4.61
CA ILE A 295 -6.59 0.52 3.97
C ILE A 295 -6.24 -0.57 4.97
N VAL A 296 -7.10 -1.59 5.05
CA VAL A 296 -6.88 -2.81 5.81
C VAL A 296 -6.47 -3.93 4.86
N VAL A 297 -5.30 -4.51 5.11
CA VAL A 297 -4.87 -5.74 4.42
C VAL A 297 -5.53 -6.95 5.09
N LEU A 298 -6.29 -7.71 4.31
CA LEU A 298 -7.03 -8.91 4.73
C LEU A 298 -6.27 -10.20 4.42
N ARG A 299 -5.47 -10.15 3.35
CA ARG A 299 -4.57 -11.24 2.97
C ARG A 299 -3.42 -10.66 2.16
N ARG A 300 -2.23 -11.17 2.40
CA ARG A 300 -1.08 -11.02 1.48
C ARG A 300 -0.51 -12.40 1.16
N ALA A 301 -0.21 -12.64 -0.11
CA ALA A 301 0.43 -13.87 -0.55
C ALA A 301 1.39 -13.65 -1.72
N ILE A 302 2.31 -14.61 -1.88
CA ILE A 302 3.11 -14.78 -3.09
C ILE A 302 2.39 -15.76 -4.02
N GLY A 303 2.30 -15.42 -5.30
CA GLY A 303 1.75 -16.25 -6.36
C GLY A 303 2.64 -17.43 -6.74
N PRO A 304 2.18 -18.27 -7.68
CA PRO A 304 2.98 -19.39 -8.18
C PRO A 304 4.16 -18.92 -9.03
N ASP A 305 5.05 -19.85 -9.38
CA ASP A 305 6.07 -19.61 -10.43
C ASP A 305 5.37 -19.41 -11.79
N VAL A 306 5.31 -18.16 -12.24
CA VAL A 306 4.75 -17.76 -13.54
C VAL A 306 5.82 -17.71 -14.65
N LYS A 307 7.01 -18.27 -14.40
CA LYS A 307 8.17 -18.26 -15.29
C LYS A 307 8.76 -16.88 -15.59
N SER A 308 8.41 -15.87 -14.78
CA SER A 308 9.24 -14.68 -14.56
C SER A 308 10.27 -14.96 -13.48
N ASP A 309 11.38 -14.22 -13.42
CA ASP A 309 12.34 -14.30 -12.32
C ASP A 309 11.79 -13.74 -10.98
N HIS A 310 10.64 -13.07 -11.04
CA HIS A 310 9.84 -12.66 -9.89
C HIS A 310 8.60 -13.55 -9.71
N PHE A 311 8.21 -13.76 -8.46
CA PHE A 311 6.88 -14.28 -8.13
C PHE A 311 5.86 -13.14 -8.02
N PRO A 312 4.61 -13.34 -8.47
CA PRO A 312 3.55 -12.36 -8.27
C PRO A 312 3.30 -12.04 -6.80
N VAL A 313 2.89 -10.81 -6.49
CA VAL A 313 2.40 -10.42 -5.17
C VAL A 313 0.90 -10.20 -5.24
N ILE A 314 0.16 -10.75 -4.28
CA ILE A 314 -1.31 -10.66 -4.18
C ILE A 314 -1.65 -10.00 -2.84
N VAL A 315 -2.48 -8.96 -2.88
CA VAL A 315 -3.06 -8.35 -1.69
C VAL A 315 -4.58 -8.27 -1.82
N ASP A 316 -5.27 -8.86 -0.85
CA ASP A 316 -6.69 -8.63 -0.61
C ASP A 316 -6.81 -7.56 0.47
N PHE A 317 -7.64 -6.55 0.22
CA PHE A 317 -7.76 -5.39 1.08
C PHE A 317 -9.20 -4.86 1.11
N ALA A 318 -9.47 -4.02 2.11
CA ALA A 318 -10.68 -3.21 2.20
C ALA A 318 -10.30 -1.77 2.53
N ILE A 319 -11.12 -0.83 2.08
CA ILE A 319 -10.98 0.59 2.40
C ILE A 319 -11.85 0.87 3.62
N LEU A 320 -11.24 1.41 4.67
CA LEU A 320 -11.94 1.88 5.86
C LEU A 320 -12.80 3.07 5.48
N GLU A 321 -14.07 3.03 5.84
CA GLU A 321 -14.87 4.25 5.86
C GLU A 321 -14.21 5.25 6.81
N LYS A 322 -13.94 6.47 6.31
CA LYS A 322 -13.42 7.55 7.14
C LYS A 322 -14.35 7.73 8.34
N PRO A 323 -13.84 7.80 9.59
CA PRO A 323 -14.67 8.04 10.78
C PRO A 323 -15.54 9.31 10.68
N ALA A 324 -15.14 10.27 9.83
CA ALA A 324 -15.92 11.47 9.53
C ALA A 324 -17.25 11.16 8.83
N VAL A 325 -17.33 10.12 7.98
CA VAL A 325 -18.57 9.68 7.32
C VAL A 325 -19.46 8.91 8.30
N LEU A 326 -18.88 8.04 9.13
CA LEU A 326 -19.61 7.34 10.19
C LEU A 326 -20.12 8.31 11.28
N ASN A 327 -19.42 9.42 11.54
CA ASN A 327 -19.84 10.47 12.46
C ASN A 327 -20.76 11.52 11.81
N SER A 328 -20.71 11.74 10.50
CA SER A 328 -21.59 12.70 9.82
C SER A 328 -23.03 12.19 9.80
N TRP A 329 -23.26 10.91 9.46
CA TRP A 329 -24.60 10.32 9.54
C TRP A 329 -25.19 10.37 10.96
N ARG A 330 -24.37 10.33 12.03
CA ARG A 330 -24.84 10.51 13.41
C ARG A 330 -25.37 11.91 13.71
N LYS A 331 -25.02 12.92 12.89
CA LYS A 331 -25.58 14.26 13.01
C LYS A 331 -27.01 14.31 12.49
N ILE A 332 -27.44 13.36 11.67
CA ILE A 332 -28.80 13.30 11.12
C ILE A 332 -29.68 12.50 12.08
N GLU A 333 -30.65 13.16 12.69
CA GLU A 333 -31.42 12.60 13.80
C GLU A 333 -32.85 12.21 13.42
N PHE A 334 -33.09 12.01 12.12
CA PHE A 334 -34.35 11.49 11.61
C PHE A 334 -34.11 10.27 10.71
N ALA A 335 -35.14 9.44 10.57
CA ALA A 335 -35.02 8.14 9.91
C ALA A 335 -34.98 8.28 8.38
N VAL A 336 -33.79 8.55 7.83
CA VAL A 336 -33.54 8.62 6.38
C VAL A 336 -33.89 7.31 5.68
N SER A 337 -33.74 6.17 6.34
CA SER A 337 -34.09 4.84 5.81
C SER A 337 -35.58 4.62 5.54
N LEU A 338 -36.46 5.52 6.00
CA LEU A 338 -37.89 5.49 5.70
C LEU A 338 -38.25 6.27 4.42
N LEU A 339 -37.27 6.91 3.78
CA LEU A 339 -37.45 7.68 2.56
C LEU A 339 -37.18 6.81 1.34
N ASP A 340 -37.98 7.01 0.30
CA ASP A 340 -37.76 6.40 -1.02
C ASP A 340 -36.74 7.19 -1.87
N GLU A 341 -36.59 6.79 -3.14
CA GLU A 341 -35.65 7.40 -4.08
C GLU A 341 -35.93 8.90 -4.33
N ASP A 342 -37.19 9.33 -4.15
CA ASP A 342 -37.64 10.72 -4.33
C ASP A 342 -37.57 11.53 -3.01
N GLY A 343 -37.06 10.92 -1.94
CA GLY A 343 -36.95 11.56 -0.62
C GLY A 343 -38.27 11.70 0.10
N LEU A 344 -39.23 10.81 -0.18
CA LEU A 344 -40.57 10.83 0.40
C LEU A 344 -40.80 9.62 1.30
N ARG A 345 -41.62 9.77 2.35
CA ARG A 345 -42.04 8.69 3.24
C ARG A 345 -43.56 8.64 3.39
N GLY A 346 -44.09 7.47 3.74
CA GLY A 346 -45.52 7.27 4.00
C GLY A 346 -46.18 6.27 3.04
N PRO A 347 -47.50 6.05 3.17
CA PRO A 347 -48.25 5.15 2.30
C PRO A 347 -48.29 5.67 0.85
N SER A 348 -48.54 4.76 -0.11
CA SER A 348 -48.45 5.05 -1.55
C SER A 348 -49.37 6.17 -2.05
N ASP A 349 -50.46 6.46 -1.34
CA ASP A 349 -51.44 7.50 -1.65
C ASP A 349 -51.24 8.81 -0.85
N GLY A 350 -50.21 8.89 -0.01
CA GLY A 350 -50.00 10.01 0.92
C GLY A 350 -48.54 10.22 1.28
N LYS A 351 -47.63 10.06 0.32
CA LYS A 351 -46.20 10.29 0.50
C LYS A 351 -45.92 11.77 0.81
N VAL A 352 -45.06 12.01 1.80
CA VAL A 352 -44.65 13.35 2.21
C VAL A 352 -43.13 13.46 2.30
N ALA A 353 -42.62 14.63 1.93
CA ALA A 353 -41.23 14.97 2.15
C ALA A 353 -40.96 15.27 3.62
N VAL A 354 -39.69 15.13 4.00
CA VAL A 354 -39.21 15.53 5.32
C VAL A 354 -38.54 16.89 5.17
N SER A 355 -39.07 17.89 5.87
CA SER A 355 -38.31 19.11 6.11
C SER A 355 -37.35 18.88 7.26
N TYR A 356 -36.15 19.45 7.16
CA TYR A 356 -35.13 19.32 8.20
C TYR A 356 -34.52 20.68 8.50
N GLU A 357 -33.98 20.83 9.70
CA GLU A 357 -33.35 22.06 10.15
C GLU A 357 -31.98 21.82 10.78
N PHE A 358 -31.08 22.78 10.59
CA PHE A 358 -29.71 22.78 11.08
C PHE A 358 -29.19 24.20 11.31
N CYS A 359 -28.10 24.36 12.07
CA CYS A 359 -27.48 25.65 12.36
C CYS A 359 -26.16 25.82 11.62
N ILE A 360 -25.87 27.04 11.18
CA ILE A 360 -24.56 27.45 10.67
C ILE A 360 -24.12 28.77 11.30
N PRO A 361 -22.82 29.11 11.30
CA PRO A 361 -22.37 30.46 11.63
C PRO A 361 -23.02 31.50 10.71
N ASP A 362 -23.51 32.61 11.28
CA ASP A 362 -24.21 33.65 10.53
C ASP A 362 -23.25 34.56 9.77
N ASN A 363 -22.76 34.08 8.63
CA ASN A 363 -21.93 34.83 7.69
C ASN A 363 -22.18 34.40 6.23
N ASP A 364 -21.83 35.28 5.30
CA ASP A 364 -22.10 35.08 3.87
C ASP A 364 -21.34 33.89 3.27
N VAL A 365 -20.14 33.56 3.79
CA VAL A 365 -19.33 32.43 3.31
C VAL A 365 -20.05 31.11 3.58
N CYS A 366 -20.52 30.91 4.81
CA CYS A 366 -21.26 29.71 5.19
C CYS A 366 -22.58 29.62 4.43
N ARG A 367 -23.30 30.74 4.25
CA ARG A 367 -24.55 30.76 3.48
C ARG A 367 -24.34 30.39 2.02
N ALA A 368 -23.30 30.92 1.37
CA ALA A 368 -22.96 30.59 -0.01
C ALA A 368 -22.59 29.10 -0.15
N GLU A 369 -21.79 28.57 0.77
CA GLU A 369 -21.38 27.17 0.79
C GLU A 369 -22.59 26.23 0.95
N ILE A 370 -23.49 26.52 1.89
CA ILE A 370 -24.69 25.71 2.11
C ILE A 370 -25.67 25.81 0.94
N LYS A 371 -25.82 26.99 0.32
CA LYS A 371 -26.69 27.16 -0.86
C LYS A 371 -26.18 26.41 -2.09
N ALA A 372 -24.87 26.19 -2.18
CA ALA A 372 -24.27 25.36 -3.23
C ALA A 372 -24.53 23.86 -3.01
N ILE A 373 -24.70 23.44 -1.75
CA ILE A 373 -24.98 22.04 -1.37
C ILE A 373 -26.48 21.73 -1.45
N ASP A 374 -27.31 22.54 -0.79
CA ASP A 374 -28.76 22.41 -0.75
C ASP A 374 -29.40 23.61 -1.44
N LYS A 375 -29.91 23.39 -2.65
CA LYS A 375 -30.54 24.47 -3.43
C LYS A 375 -31.88 24.90 -2.83
N THR A 376 -32.55 24.00 -2.11
CA THR A 376 -33.86 24.25 -1.49
C THR A 376 -33.77 25.01 -0.17
N VAL A 377 -32.57 25.09 0.41
CA VAL A 377 -32.36 25.66 1.74
C VAL A 377 -32.88 27.09 1.86
N GLN A 378 -33.58 27.34 2.96
CA GLN A 378 -34.03 28.64 3.42
C GLN A 378 -33.21 29.06 4.63
N PHE A 379 -32.78 30.31 4.66
CA PHE A 379 -32.01 30.87 5.78
C PHE A 379 -32.88 31.79 6.62
N MET A 380 -32.91 31.56 7.92
CA MET A 380 -33.73 32.29 8.89
C MET A 380 -32.84 32.92 9.98
N PRO A 381 -32.10 34.01 9.69
CA PRO A 381 -31.29 34.71 10.68
C PRO A 381 -32.13 35.14 11.89
N GLY A 382 -31.59 34.95 13.09
CA GLY A 382 -32.26 35.32 14.35
C GLY A 382 -33.43 34.41 14.75
N SER A 383 -33.83 33.43 13.93
CA SER A 383 -34.75 32.38 14.33
C SER A 383 -34.02 31.29 15.09
N ARG A 384 -34.65 30.75 16.13
CA ARG A 384 -34.07 29.66 16.93
C ARG A 384 -34.41 28.26 16.39
N GLY A 385 -35.57 28.09 15.75
CA GLY A 385 -36.08 26.76 15.38
C GLY A 385 -36.24 25.84 16.60
N ARG A 386 -36.47 24.55 16.36
CA ARG A 386 -36.47 23.50 17.40
C ARG A 386 -35.05 23.05 17.74
N ILE A 387 -34.12 23.16 16.79
CA ILE A 387 -32.70 22.83 16.96
C ILE A 387 -32.00 23.81 17.90
N GLY A 388 -32.56 25.00 18.09
CA GLY A 388 -32.17 25.93 19.14
C GLY A 388 -31.00 26.84 18.77
N ALA A 389 -30.98 27.38 17.54
CA ALA A 389 -29.93 28.27 17.06
C ALA A 389 -29.59 29.39 18.06
N GLY A 390 -28.30 29.54 18.30
CA GLY A 390 -27.71 30.46 19.26
C GLY A 390 -27.42 31.85 18.70
N LYS A 391 -26.79 32.69 19.52
CA LYS A 391 -26.37 34.04 19.11
C LYS A 391 -25.20 33.94 18.12
N GLY A 392 -25.37 34.50 16.93
CA GLY A 392 -24.36 34.42 15.85
C GLY A 392 -24.51 33.19 14.96
N GLU A 393 -25.61 32.43 15.10
CA GLU A 393 -25.96 31.32 14.22
C GLU A 393 -27.18 31.68 13.36
N CYS A 394 -27.24 31.10 12.16
CA CYS A 394 -28.37 31.16 11.26
C CYS A 394 -29.06 29.79 11.22
N LEU A 395 -30.36 29.77 11.51
CA LEU A 395 -31.20 28.61 11.27
C LEU A 395 -31.36 28.38 9.77
N CYS A 396 -31.15 27.15 9.33
CA CYS A 396 -31.34 26.71 7.96
C CYS A 396 -32.45 25.66 7.92
N ILE A 397 -33.37 25.76 6.96
CA ILE A 397 -34.43 24.76 6.73
C ILE A 397 -34.31 24.24 5.30
N GLY A 398 -34.15 22.93 5.15
CA GLY A 398 -34.10 22.23 3.87
C GLY A 398 -35.25 21.22 3.72
N SER A 399 -35.31 20.56 2.57
CA SER A 399 -36.32 19.55 2.24
C SER A 399 -35.68 18.34 1.57
N THR A 400 -36.16 17.15 1.88
CA THR A 400 -35.77 15.93 1.17
C THR A 400 -36.41 15.80 -0.21
N HIS A 401 -37.38 16.65 -0.55
CA HIS A 401 -38.00 16.70 -1.90
C HIS A 401 -37.08 17.39 -2.90
N GLN A 402 -35.99 16.71 -3.25
CA GLN A 402 -35.04 17.14 -4.27
C GLN A 402 -34.26 15.93 -4.78
N ASP A 403 -33.78 16.04 -6.02
CA ASP A 403 -32.88 15.06 -6.59
C ASP A 403 -31.65 14.90 -5.69
N ASP A 404 -31.23 13.65 -5.50
CA ASP A 404 -29.99 13.32 -4.79
C ASP A 404 -29.92 13.82 -3.33
N PHE A 405 -31.06 13.86 -2.65
CA PHE A 405 -31.15 14.33 -1.25
C PHE A 405 -30.21 13.58 -0.29
N HIS A 406 -29.85 12.32 -0.60
CA HIS A 406 -28.87 11.54 0.17
C HIS A 406 -27.48 12.19 0.17
N ASN A 407 -27.00 12.64 -0.99
CA ASN A 407 -25.72 13.33 -1.09
C ASN A 407 -25.78 14.73 -0.50
N VAL A 408 -26.93 15.43 -0.62
CA VAL A 408 -27.15 16.72 0.03
C VAL A 408 -27.01 16.58 1.55
N LEU A 409 -27.75 15.65 2.16
CA LEU A 409 -27.70 15.40 3.60
C LEU A 409 -26.30 14.98 4.07
N ARG A 410 -25.60 14.13 3.30
CA ARG A 410 -24.21 13.74 3.59
C ARG A 410 -23.28 14.95 3.58
N ALA A 411 -23.33 15.77 2.53
CA ALA A 411 -22.47 16.94 2.38
C ALA A 411 -22.72 18.02 3.44
N LEU A 412 -23.98 18.19 3.87
CA LEU A 412 -24.33 19.03 5.01
C LEU A 412 -23.72 18.48 6.31
N ALA A 413 -23.90 17.18 6.57
CA ALA A 413 -23.42 16.56 7.79
C ALA A 413 -21.88 16.50 7.91
N GLU A 414 -21.16 16.53 6.78
CA GLU A 414 -19.70 16.62 6.74
C GLU A 414 -19.15 17.99 7.17
N LYS A 415 -19.96 19.05 7.17
CA LYS A 415 -19.52 20.37 7.63
C LYS A 415 -19.19 20.35 9.12
N SER A 416 -17.97 20.77 9.44
CA SER A 416 -17.45 20.77 10.82
C SER A 416 -18.26 21.69 11.74
N TYR A 417 -18.85 22.75 11.20
CA TYR A 417 -19.68 23.71 11.92
C TYR A 417 -21.16 23.33 12.02
N ILE A 418 -21.61 22.29 11.30
CA ILE A 418 -22.96 21.73 11.48
C ILE A 418 -22.85 20.66 12.56
N ALA A 419 -23.52 20.88 13.68
CA ALA A 419 -23.49 19.95 14.81
C ALA A 419 -24.49 18.81 14.65
N ARG A 420 -25.73 19.13 14.24
CA ARG A 420 -26.89 18.24 14.14
C ARG A 420 -27.80 18.72 13.01
N ILE A 421 -28.58 17.80 12.45
CA ILE A 421 -29.63 18.01 11.46
C ILE A 421 -30.84 17.23 11.96
N ILE A 422 -31.91 17.94 12.31
CA ILE A 422 -33.10 17.33 12.90
C ILE A 422 -34.30 17.51 11.98
N GLU A 423 -35.31 16.66 12.11
CA GLU A 423 -36.57 16.85 11.40
C GLU A 423 -37.27 18.15 11.87
N CYS A 424 -37.71 18.94 10.92
CA CYS A 424 -38.49 20.15 11.14
C CYS A 424 -39.98 19.78 11.14
N HIS A 425 -40.65 20.01 12.26
CA HIS A 425 -42.10 19.87 12.37
C HIS A 425 -42.74 21.26 12.37
N PHE A 426 -43.47 21.57 11.31
CA PHE A 426 -44.34 22.73 11.25
C PHE A 426 -45.60 22.46 12.09
N GLU A 427 -45.87 23.31 13.08
CA GLU A 427 -47.13 23.31 13.84
C GLU A 427 -48.19 24.17 13.15
#